data_AF-A0A1I6Q7S1-F1
#
_entry.id   AF-A0A1I6Q7S1-F1
#
_cell.length_a   1.000
_cell.length_b   1.000
_cell.length_c   1.000
_cell.angle_alpha   90.00
_cell.angle_beta   90.00
_cell.angle_gamma   90.00
#
_symmetry.space_group_name_H-M   'P 1'
#
loop_
_entity.id
_entity.type
_entity.pdbx_description
1 polymer ?
#
loop_
_entity_poly.entity_id
_entity_poly.type
_entity_poly.pdbx_seq_one_letter_code
_entity_poly.pdbx_strand_id
1 'polypeptide(L)' 'MSQELEHECPECGVKTFYRAASTTLHLGKKVKWHCPDCEYGFVQINDIDSSAA' A
#
# COMPACT_ATOMS: atom_id res chain seq x y z
N MET A 1 12.88 -7.69 -7.58
CA MET A 1 12.86 -6.98 -6.29
C MET A 1 11.41 -6.77 -5.88
N SER A 2 10.86 -7.68 -5.08
CA SER A 2 9.59 -7.52 -4.39
C SER A 2 9.68 -6.24 -3.55
N GLN A 3 8.74 -5.32 -3.73
CA GLN A 3 8.65 -4.14 -2.87
C GLN A 3 7.69 -4.49 -1.74
N GLU A 4 8.21 -4.44 -0.52
CA GLU A 4 7.48 -4.60 0.73
C GLU A 4 7.46 -3.25 1.46
N LEU A 5 6.38 -3.01 2.20
CA LEU A 5 6.17 -1.82 2.99
C LEU A 5 5.78 -2.23 4.41
N GLU A 6 6.43 -1.62 5.39
CA GLU A 6 6.02 -1.74 6.78
C GLU A 6 4.91 -0.72 7.07
N HIS A 7 3.68 -1.19 7.27
CA HIS A 7 2.51 -0.39 7.61
C HIS A 7 1.57 -1.22 8.48
N GLU A 8 0.99 -0.64 9.53
CA GLU A 8 0.04 -1.37 10.37
C GLU A 8 -1.32 -1.50 9.67
N CYS A 9 -1.80 -2.72 9.50
CA CYS A 9 -3.11 -2.99 8.94
C CYS A 9 -4.20 -2.74 10.01
N PRO A 10 -5.19 -1.86 9.75
CA PRO A 10 -6.26 -1.59 10.72
C PRO A 10 -7.22 -2.77 10.91
N GLU A 11 -7.28 -3.72 9.96
CA GLU A 11 -8.21 -4.85 10.00
C GLU A 11 -7.64 -6.06 10.77
N CYS A 12 -6.40 -6.43 10.50
CA CYS A 12 -5.79 -7.65 11.06
C CYS A 12 -4.53 -7.41 11.90
N GLY A 13 -4.02 -6.18 11.97
CA GLY A 13 -2.82 -5.81 12.74
C GLY A 13 -1.48 -6.24 12.12
N VAL A 14 -1.49 -6.85 10.93
CA VAL A 14 -0.27 -7.20 10.20
C VAL A 14 0.49 -5.94 9.80
N LYS A 15 1.81 -5.98 9.95
CA LYS A 15 2.69 -4.84 9.69
C LYS A 15 3.34 -4.86 8.31
N THR A 16 3.12 -5.91 7.54
CA THR A 16 3.77 -6.12 6.25
C THR A 16 2.77 -6.06 5.12
N PHE A 17 3.09 -5.23 4.13
CA PHE A 17 2.32 -5.07 2.91
C PHE A 17 3.21 -5.37 1.72
N TYR A 18 2.62 -6.00 0.70
CA TYR A 18 3.33 -6.25 -0.55
C TYR A 18 2.77 -5.34 -1.64
N ARG A 19 3.67 -4.94 -2.56
CA ARG A 19 3.29 -4.12 -3.69
C ARG A 19 2.54 -4.95 -4.73
N ALA A 20 1.24 -4.72 -4.84
CA ALA A 20 0.40 -5.38 -5.83
C ALA A 20 0.58 -4.77 -7.24
N ALA A 21 0.68 -3.44 -7.33
CA ALA A 21 0.84 -2.76 -8.60
C ALA A 21 1.50 -1.39 -8.42
N SER A 22 2.10 -0.87 -9.48
CA SER A 22 2.54 0.52 -9.55
C SER A 22 2.29 1.11 -10.92
N THR A 23 1.74 2.32 -10.98
CA THR A 23 1.47 3.05 -12.21
C THR A 23 1.92 4.49 -12.05
N THR A 24 2.67 5.00 -13.04
CA THR A 24 3.02 6.41 -13.08
C THR A 24 1.91 7.19 -13.76
N LEU A 25 1.43 8.23 -13.11
CA LEU A 25 0.41 9.15 -13.59
C LEU A 25 1.02 10.56 -13.71
N HIS A 26 0.30 11.48 -14.36
CA HIS A 26 0.70 12.89 -14.39
C HIS A 26 0.86 13.49 -12.98
N LEU A 27 0.08 12.99 -12.01
CA LEU A 27 0.13 13.42 -10.62
C LEU A 27 1.25 12.75 -9.81
N GLY A 28 1.98 11.79 -10.37
CA GLY A 28 3.04 11.05 -9.67
C GLY A 28 2.89 9.54 -9.71
N LYS A 29 3.64 8.85 -8.85
CA LYS A 29 3.68 7.39 -8.82
C LYS A 29 2.60 6.83 -7.90
N LYS A 30 1.57 6.22 -8.49
CA LYS A 30 0.53 5.48 -7.77
C LYS A 30 1.01 4.07 -7.47
N VAL A 31 1.07 3.71 -6.20
CA VAL A 31 1.44 2.37 -5.73
C VAL A 31 0.25 1.78 -5.00
N LYS A 32 -0.07 0.52 -5.30
CA LYS A 32 -1.08 -0.25 -4.59
C LYS A 32 -0.39 -1.23 -3.64
N TRP A 33 -0.79 -1.19 -2.38
CA TRP A 33 -0.34 -2.07 -1.32
C TRP A 33 -1.46 -3.01 -0.93
N HIS A 34 -1.12 -4.27 -0.68
CA HIS A 34 -2.08 -5.27 -0.24
C HIS A 34 -1.56 -6.02 0.98
N CYS A 35 -2.47 -6.31 1.90
CA CYS A 35 -2.18 -7.12 3.07
C CYS A 35 -2.13 -8.60 2.65
N PRO A 36 -1.15 -9.39 3.11
CA PRO A 36 -1.11 -10.82 2.80
C PRO A 36 -2.13 -11.66 3.59
N ASP A 37 -2.57 -11.19 4.75
CA ASP A 37 -3.44 -11.94 5.67
C ASP A 37 -4.93 -11.54 5.60
N CYS A 38 -5.27 -10.42 4.95
CA CYS A 38 -6.65 -9.97 4.77
C CYS A 38 -6.85 -9.22 3.45
N GLU A 39 -8.09 -8.87 3.12
CA GLU A 39 -8.42 -8.16 1.87
C GLU A 39 -8.11 -6.65 1.90
N TYR A 40 -7.54 -6.14 2.99
CA TYR A 40 -7.20 -4.73 3.11
C TYR A 40 -6.11 -4.33 2.12
N GLY A 41 -6.39 -3.28 1.36
CA GLY A 41 -5.43 -2.69 0.44
C GLY A 41 -5.61 -1.18 0.38
N PHE A 42 -4.49 -0.48 0.26
CA PHE A 42 -4.48 0.98 0.18
C PHE A 42 -3.60 1.43 -0.99
N VAL A 43 -3.72 2.72 -1.30
CA VAL A 43 -2.99 3.35 -2.39
C VAL A 43 -2.10 4.44 -1.82
N GLN A 44 -0.87 4.53 -2.31
CA GLN A 44 0.06 5.62 -2.02
C GLN A 44 0.41 6.38 -3.29
N ILE A 45 0.37 7.71 -3.25
CA ILE A 45 0.76 8.62 -4.35
C ILE A 45 1.64 9.73 -3.77
N ASN A 46 2.92 9.78 -4.18
CA ASN A 46 3.89 10.80 -3.73
C ASN A 46 3.78 11.11 -2.22
N ASP A 47 3.95 10.09 -1.38
CA ASP A 47 3.88 10.17 0.09
C ASP A 47 2.48 10.38 0.70
N ILE A 48 1.41 10.45 -0.10
CA ILE A 48 0.03 10.45 0.38
C ILE A 48 -0.51 9.03 0.29
N ASP A 49 -0.74 8.38 1.42
CA ASP A 49 -1.46 7.11 1.49
C ASP A 49 -2.93 7.29 1.89
N SER A 50 -3.78 6.42 1.35
CA SER A 50 -5.22 6.42 1.64
C SER A 50 -5.58 5.67 2.94
N SER A 51 -4.59 5.19 3.69
CA SER A 51 -4.78 4.47 4.96
C SER A 51 -4.84 5.42 6.17
N ALA A 52 -4.19 6.57 6.11
CA ALA A 52 -4.30 7.65 7.10
C ALA A 52 -5.61 8.45 6.90
N ALA A 53 -6.69 8.04 7.55
CA ALA A 53 -7.93 8.82 7.69
C ALA A 53 -8.15 9.24 9.14
#